data_AF-A0A2V9JRA3-F1
#
_entry.id   AF-A0A2V9JRA3-F1
#
_cell.length_a   1.000
_cell.length_b   1.000
_cell.length_c   1.000
_cell.angle_alpha   90.00
_cell.angle_beta   90.00
_cell.angle_gamma   90.00
#
_symmetry.space_group_name_H-M   'P 1'
#
loop_
_entity.id
_entity.type
_entity.pdbx_description
1 polymer ?
#
loop_
_entity_poly.entity_id
_entity_poly.type
_entity_poly.pdbx_seq_one_letter_code
_entity_poly.pdbx_strand_id
1 'polypeptide(L)'
;TNPDLNFGQQDILVARASDGGPFTTIANVSGATYWTGAVADWSAIGVDSSSGVTVAWRQSVSTPLKSYDTQRDVFFSRSTDRGATWTTPVNLSSNLGDTLLGGMPPALVADASGKIQIFWDDDTPGSSQIVRAVVP
;
A
#
# COMPACT_ATOMS: atom_id res chain seq x y z
N THR A 1 -20.77 -7.33 9.32
CA THR A 1 -20.16 -8.46 8.58
C THR A 1 -18.66 -8.24 8.58
N ASN A 2 -17.84 -9.29 8.64
CA ASN A 2 -16.38 -9.13 8.60
C ASN A 2 -15.99 -8.50 7.25
N PRO A 3 -15.46 -7.26 7.20
CA PRO A 3 -15.09 -6.61 5.95
C PRO A 3 -13.92 -7.30 5.23
N ASP A 4 -13.13 -8.08 5.97
CA ASP A 4 -11.97 -8.84 5.50
C ASP A 4 -12.40 -10.05 4.63
N LEU A 5 -13.59 -10.63 4.88
CA LEU A 5 -14.16 -11.81 4.21
C LEU A 5 -13.25 -13.06 4.13
N ASN A 6 -11.99 -13.02 4.59
CA ASN A 6 -11.04 -14.13 4.57
C ASN A 6 -10.40 -14.35 5.95
N PHE A 7 -10.22 -15.60 6.33
CA PHE A 7 -9.62 -15.97 7.63
C PHE A 7 -8.08 -15.97 7.60
N GLY A 8 -7.44 -15.03 6.89
CA GLY A 8 -5.97 -14.99 6.84
C GLY A 8 -5.28 -13.70 6.35
N GLN A 9 -4.23 -13.37 7.13
CA GLN A 9 -2.95 -12.70 6.83
C GLN A 9 -2.94 -11.23 6.31
N GLN A 10 -3.41 -10.28 7.12
CA GLN A 10 -3.17 -8.82 7.05
C GLN A 10 -3.48 -8.10 5.72
N ASP A 11 -4.47 -7.22 5.77
CA ASP A 11 -4.92 -6.39 4.65
C ASP A 11 -4.79 -4.88 4.95
N ILE A 12 -4.77 -4.09 3.88
CA ILE A 12 -4.98 -2.65 3.96
C ILE A 12 -6.43 -2.37 3.57
N LEU A 13 -7.20 -1.92 4.56
CA LEU A 13 -8.61 -1.59 4.43
C LEU A 13 -8.82 -0.08 4.56
N VAL A 14 -9.70 0.49 3.74
CA VAL A 14 -10.06 1.92 3.81
C VAL A 14 -11.55 2.08 4.02
N ALA A 15 -11.91 2.95 4.97
CA ALA A 15 -13.26 3.48 5.14
C ALA A 15 -13.21 5.00 5.05
N ARG A 16 -14.23 5.62 4.46
CA ARG A 16 -14.33 7.08 4.36
C ARG A 16 -15.59 7.60 5.04
N ALA A 17 -15.58 8.83 5.50
CA ALA A 17 -16.75 9.53 6.02
C ALA A 17 -16.81 10.93 5.40
N SER A 18 -18.01 11.47 5.21
CA SER A 18 -18.20 12.87 4.82
C SER A 18 -18.57 13.71 6.05
N ASP A 19 -17.81 14.76 6.34
CA ASP A 19 -18.15 15.83 7.28
C ASP A 19 -18.65 15.36 8.66
N GLY A 20 -17.94 14.39 9.25
CA GLY A 20 -18.27 13.85 10.57
C GLY A 20 -19.46 12.87 10.59
N GLY A 21 -20.00 12.52 9.41
CA GLY A 21 -20.99 11.46 9.25
C GLY A 21 -20.42 10.05 9.48
N PRO A 22 -21.26 9.01 9.37
CA PRO A 22 -20.82 7.63 9.52
C PRO A 22 -19.86 7.22 8.40
N PHE A 23 -19.01 6.23 8.70
CA PHE A 23 -18.13 5.62 7.71
C PHE A 23 -18.93 4.83 6.65
N THR A 24 -18.41 4.84 5.42
CA THR A 24 -18.88 4.01 4.31
C THR A 24 -18.59 2.53 4.57
N THR A 25 -19.07 1.68 3.65
CA THR A 25 -18.55 0.33 3.49
C THR A 25 -17.04 0.36 3.35
N ILE A 26 -16.38 -0.59 4.02
CA ILE A 26 -14.93 -0.78 3.99
C ILE A 26 -14.52 -1.38 2.64
N ALA A 27 -13.49 -0.81 2.02
CA ALA A 27 -12.86 -1.34 0.81
C ALA A 27 -11.50 -1.97 1.15
N ASN A 28 -11.22 -3.17 0.62
CA ASN A 28 -9.88 -3.74 0.63
C ASN A 28 -9.09 -3.15 -0.55
N VAL A 29 -8.03 -2.38 -0.25
CA VAL A 29 -7.21 -1.70 -1.25
C VAL A 29 -5.92 -2.45 -1.57
N SER A 30 -5.47 -3.36 -0.70
CA SER A 30 -4.30 -4.21 -0.97
C SER A 30 -4.61 -5.34 -1.95
N GLY A 31 -5.86 -5.80 -2.00
CA GLY A 31 -6.25 -6.97 -2.77
C GLY A 31 -5.59 -8.26 -2.28
N ALA A 32 -4.92 -8.21 -1.13
CA ALA A 32 -4.41 -9.37 -0.44
C ALA A 32 -5.60 -10.20 0.03
N THR A 33 -5.47 -11.51 -0.13
CA THR A 33 -6.46 -12.50 0.27
C THR A 33 -5.75 -13.76 0.75
N TYR A 34 -6.45 -14.56 1.54
CA TYR A 34 -6.00 -15.90 1.91
C TYR A 34 -5.51 -16.73 0.71
N TRP A 35 -6.17 -16.60 -0.44
CA TRP A 35 -5.82 -17.36 -1.66
C TRP A 35 -4.56 -16.87 -2.35
N THR A 36 -4.26 -15.58 -2.24
CA THR A 36 -3.00 -15.01 -2.75
C THR A 36 -1.82 -15.26 -1.83
N GLY A 37 -2.05 -15.54 -0.53
CA GLY A 37 -1.00 -15.65 0.48
C GLY A 37 -0.21 -14.36 0.70
N ALA A 38 -0.68 -13.23 0.15
CA ALA A 38 -0.07 -11.93 0.32
C ALA A 38 -0.38 -11.40 1.72
N VAL A 39 0.63 -10.80 2.36
CA VAL A 39 0.54 -10.14 3.65
C VAL A 39 0.83 -8.67 3.41
N ALA A 40 -0.18 -7.82 3.58
CA ALA A 40 -0.06 -6.38 3.40
C ALA A 40 0.05 -5.70 4.77
N ASP A 41 1.12 -4.95 4.97
CA ASP A 41 1.43 -4.27 6.23
C ASP A 41 1.97 -2.85 5.98
N TRP A 42 2.12 -2.08 7.07
CA TRP A 42 2.67 -0.72 7.10
C TRP A 42 2.20 0.17 5.95
N SER A 43 0.96 0.63 6.07
CA SER A 43 0.39 1.57 5.12
C SER A 43 0.71 3.03 5.47
N ALA A 44 0.65 3.85 4.43
CA ALA A 44 0.56 5.28 4.54
C ALA A 44 -0.43 5.81 3.50
N ILE A 45 -1.07 6.93 3.82
CA ILE A 45 -2.13 7.54 3.01
C ILE A 45 -1.79 9.01 2.76
N GLY A 46 -2.00 9.46 1.53
CA GLY A 46 -1.83 10.84 1.10
C GLY A 46 -3.04 11.32 0.30
N VAL A 47 -3.29 12.63 0.36
CA VAL A 47 -4.36 13.28 -0.41
C VAL A 47 -3.75 14.43 -1.20
N ASP A 48 -4.09 14.54 -2.48
CA ASP A 48 -3.68 15.66 -3.32
C ASP A 48 -4.70 16.81 -3.34
N SER A 49 -4.31 17.93 -3.94
CA SER A 49 -5.13 19.15 -4.05
C SER A 49 -6.43 18.96 -4.85
N SER A 50 -6.55 17.89 -5.65
CA SER A 50 -7.75 17.51 -6.39
C SER A 50 -8.67 16.55 -5.61
N SER A 51 -8.37 16.28 -4.33
CA SER A 51 -9.01 15.26 -3.49
C SER A 51 -8.78 13.82 -3.97
N GLY A 52 -7.75 13.59 -4.80
CA GLY A 52 -7.26 12.25 -5.10
C GLY A 52 -6.61 11.66 -3.85
N VAL A 53 -6.87 10.37 -3.60
CA VAL A 53 -6.36 9.67 -2.41
C VAL A 53 -5.43 8.56 -2.88
N THR A 54 -4.24 8.51 -2.32
CA THR A 54 -3.28 7.43 -2.60
C THR A 54 -2.95 6.72 -1.29
N VAL A 55 -3.00 5.39 -1.32
CA VAL A 55 -2.54 4.54 -0.23
C VAL A 55 -1.37 3.74 -0.76
N ALA A 56 -0.24 3.78 -0.06
CA ALA A 56 0.89 2.91 -0.30
C ALA A 56 1.11 2.01 0.91
N TRP A 57 1.64 0.81 0.67
CA TRP A 57 1.87 -0.18 1.70
C TRP A 57 2.97 -1.14 1.27
N ARG A 58 3.39 -1.96 2.23
CA ARG A 58 4.33 -3.04 1.98
C ARG A 58 3.57 -4.33 1.85
N GLN A 59 3.97 -5.20 0.93
CA GLN A 59 3.29 -6.47 0.72
C GLN A 59 4.27 -7.59 0.42
N SER A 60 4.04 -8.77 0.99
CA SER A 60 4.79 -9.97 0.61
C SER A 60 4.43 -10.40 -0.81
N VAL A 61 5.46 -10.73 -1.60
CA VAL A 61 5.30 -11.16 -2.99
C VAL A 61 5.87 -12.56 -3.16
N SER A 62 5.27 -13.56 -2.52
CA SER A 62 5.55 -14.95 -2.92
C SER A 62 4.39 -15.90 -2.80
N THR A 63 4.08 -16.51 -3.94
CA THR A 63 3.57 -17.88 -3.98
C THR A 63 4.63 -18.79 -4.64
N PRO A 64 4.94 -19.96 -4.06
CA PRO A 64 4.48 -20.43 -2.76
C PRO A 64 5.21 -19.70 -1.63
N LEU A 65 4.49 -19.50 -0.51
CA LEU A 65 5.02 -18.99 0.75
C LEU A 65 6.31 -19.75 1.11
N LYS A 66 7.47 -19.15 0.90
CA LYS A 66 8.65 -19.59 1.64
C LYS A 66 8.47 -19.02 3.03
N SER A 67 8.43 -19.88 4.04
CA SER A 67 8.23 -19.54 5.46
C SER A 67 9.30 -18.61 6.05
N TYR A 68 10.23 -18.13 5.23
CA TYR A 68 11.28 -17.17 5.55
C TYR A 68 11.34 -16.00 4.56
N ASP A 69 10.33 -15.84 3.70
CA ASP A 69 10.24 -14.69 2.81
C ASP A 69 9.75 -13.47 3.60
N THR A 70 10.72 -12.83 4.24
CA THR A 70 10.51 -11.56 4.90
C THR A 70 10.60 -10.39 3.91
N GLN A 71 10.79 -10.67 2.61
CA GLN A 71 10.81 -9.62 1.61
C GLN A 71 9.43 -9.01 1.49
N ARG A 72 9.41 -7.68 1.48
CA ARG A 72 8.25 -6.89 1.10
C ARG A 72 8.60 -6.12 -0.15
N ASP A 73 7.59 -5.88 -0.97
CA ASP A 73 7.63 -4.88 -2.01
C ASP A 73 6.67 -3.74 -1.64
N VAL A 74 6.94 -2.56 -2.16
CA VAL A 74 6.07 -1.39 -2.01
C VAL A 74 5.02 -1.39 -3.10
N PHE A 75 3.76 -1.38 -2.69
CA PHE A 75 2.61 -1.26 -3.57
C PHE A 75 1.89 0.06 -3.32
N PHE A 76 1.10 0.48 -4.31
CA PHE A 76 0.12 1.55 -4.12
C PHE A 76 -1.19 1.27 -4.84
N SER A 77 -2.24 1.93 -4.38
CA SER A 77 -3.53 2.08 -5.06
C SER A 77 -4.02 3.51 -4.90
N ARG A 78 -4.70 4.02 -5.93
CA ARG A 78 -5.17 5.40 -6.00
C ARG A 78 -6.67 5.44 -6.23
N SER A 79 -7.30 6.44 -5.65
CA SER A 79 -8.67 6.84 -5.88
C SER A 79 -8.72 8.25 -6.44
N THR A 80 -9.48 8.44 -7.52
CA THR A 80 -9.77 9.76 -8.11
C THR A 80 -11.17 10.27 -7.77
N ASP A 81 -11.91 9.55 -6.93
CA ASP A 81 -13.31 9.84 -6.56
C ASP A 81 -13.51 9.92 -5.03
N ARG A 82 -12.48 10.44 -4.35
CA ARG A 82 -12.43 10.65 -2.90
C ARG A 82 -12.55 9.36 -2.08
N GLY A 83 -11.94 8.29 -2.54
CA GLY A 83 -11.94 6.98 -1.87
C GLY A 83 -13.21 6.15 -2.07
N ALA A 84 -14.05 6.44 -3.08
CA ALA A 84 -15.21 5.61 -3.39
C ALA A 84 -14.81 4.35 -4.19
N THR A 85 -13.89 4.50 -5.14
CA THR A 85 -13.29 3.41 -5.92
C THR A 85 -11.77 3.54 -5.93
N TRP A 86 -11.10 2.41 -6.15
CA TRP A 86 -9.65 2.27 -6.06
C TRP A 86 -9.12 1.54 -7.30
N THR A 87 -7.94 1.93 -7.76
CA THR A 87 -7.25 1.19 -8.83
C THR A 87 -6.81 -0.18 -8.35
N THR A 88 -6.55 -1.09 -9.29
CA THR A 88 -5.79 -2.32 -8.98
C THR A 88 -4.44 -1.95 -8.35
N PRO A 89 -3.99 -2.66 -7.30
CA PRO A 89 -2.66 -2.49 -6.73
C PRO A 89 -1.56 -2.54 -7.79
N VAL A 90 -0.61 -1.61 -7.68
CA VAL A 90 0.57 -1.55 -8.54
C VAL A 90 1.82 -1.73 -7.68
N ASN A 91 2.67 -2.69 -8.06
CA ASN A 91 3.96 -2.92 -7.42
C ASN A 91 5.00 -1.90 -7.94
N LEU A 92 5.48 -1.01 -7.06
CA LEU A 92 6.49 0.00 -7.37
C LEU A 92 7.91 -0.54 -7.30
N SER A 93 8.14 -1.56 -6.48
CA SER A 93 9.47 -2.04 -6.12
C SER A 93 9.76 -3.45 -6.64
N SER A 94 9.02 -3.91 -7.66
CA SER A 94 9.21 -5.25 -8.28
C SER A 94 10.63 -5.60 -8.74
N ASN A 95 11.54 -4.62 -8.83
CA ASN A 95 12.95 -4.80 -9.20
C ASN A 95 13.95 -4.47 -8.07
N LEU A 96 13.45 -4.05 -6.91
CA LEU A 96 14.16 -3.38 -5.81
C LEU A 96 13.44 -3.78 -4.51
N GLY A 97 13.94 -4.78 -3.78
CA GLY A 97 13.25 -5.25 -2.57
C GLY A 97 13.22 -4.16 -1.49
N ASP A 98 12.10 -4.01 -0.78
CA ASP A 98 11.92 -2.99 0.27
C ASP A 98 12.82 -3.32 1.48
N THR A 99 12.60 -4.46 2.13
CA THR A 99 13.45 -4.88 3.24
C THR A 99 13.22 -6.34 3.61
N LEU A 100 14.23 -6.99 4.20
CA LEU A 100 14.08 -8.30 4.85
C LEU A 100 13.74 -8.16 6.35
N LEU A 101 14.18 -7.12 7.07
CA LEU A 101 13.94 -7.01 8.52
C LEU A 101 14.00 -5.53 8.98
N GLY A 102 12.86 -4.94 9.35
CA GLY A 102 12.84 -3.68 10.11
C GLY A 102 12.70 -2.36 9.34
N GLY A 103 12.14 -2.37 8.13
CA GLY A 103 11.90 -1.16 7.34
C GLY A 103 10.99 -0.12 7.98
N MET A 104 10.68 0.95 7.24
CA MET A 104 9.73 1.98 7.65
C MET A 104 8.44 1.86 6.82
N PRO A 105 7.29 2.37 7.30
CA PRO A 105 6.15 2.55 6.40
C PRO A 105 6.56 3.48 5.25
N PRO A 106 6.03 3.27 4.03
CA PRO A 106 6.24 4.20 2.93
C PRO A 106 5.85 5.61 3.37
N ALA A 107 6.57 6.63 2.89
CA ALA A 107 6.20 8.02 3.08
C ALA A 107 5.60 8.59 1.79
N LEU A 108 4.53 9.38 1.90
CA LEU A 108 3.88 10.01 0.74
C LEU A 108 3.81 11.52 0.91
N VAL A 109 4.04 12.24 -0.19
CA VAL A 109 3.74 13.67 -0.28
C VAL A 109 3.18 14.01 -1.66
N ALA A 110 2.09 14.76 -1.69
CA ALA A 110 1.53 15.31 -2.92
C ALA A 110 2.24 16.61 -3.29
N ASP A 111 2.59 16.78 -4.56
CA ASP A 111 3.03 18.07 -5.08
C ASP A 111 1.85 18.95 -5.53
N ALA A 112 2.13 20.22 -5.82
CA ALA A 112 1.10 21.18 -6.24
C ALA A 112 0.42 20.81 -7.57
N SER A 113 1.03 19.94 -8.38
CA SER A 113 0.46 19.43 -9.63
C SER A 113 -0.44 18.20 -9.44
N GLY A 114 -0.54 17.69 -8.21
CA GLY A 114 -1.34 16.52 -7.86
C GLY A 114 -0.62 15.19 -7.95
N LYS A 115 0.66 15.18 -8.37
CA LYS A 115 1.45 13.95 -8.40
C LYS A 115 1.88 13.57 -6.99
N ILE A 116 1.96 12.27 -6.73
CA ILE A 116 2.37 11.76 -5.43
C ILE A 116 3.80 11.24 -5.50
N GLN A 117 4.63 11.73 -4.59
CA GLN A 117 5.97 11.21 -4.33
C GLN A 117 5.86 10.14 -3.25
N ILE A 118 6.36 8.95 -3.51
CA ILE A 118 6.38 7.83 -2.57
C ILE A 118 7.84 7.48 -2.29
N PHE A 119 8.19 7.37 -1.02
CA PHE A 119 9.54 7.03 -0.55
C PHE A 119 9.51 5.78 0.31
N TRP A 120 10.53 4.93 0.18
CA TRP A 120 10.68 3.72 0.98
C TRP A 120 12.16 3.37 1.15
N ASP A 121 12.46 2.53 2.12
CA ASP A 121 13.80 1.95 2.30
C ASP A 121 14.02 0.79 1.34
N ASP A 122 15.24 0.63 0.83
CA ASP A 122 15.67 -0.53 0.05
C ASP A 122 16.95 -1.09 0.67
N ASP A 123 16.87 -2.33 1.14
CA ASP A 123 17.98 -3.09 1.75
C ASP A 123 18.53 -4.22 0.85
N THR A 124 18.22 -4.21 -0.46
CA THR A 124 18.75 -5.15 -1.45
C THR A 124 20.29 -5.03 -1.51
N PRO A 125 21.05 -6.14 -1.49
CA PRO A 125 22.09 -6.35 -0.49
C PRO A 125 23.33 -5.45 -0.69
N GLY A 126 23.59 -4.60 0.31
CA GLY A 126 24.88 -3.93 0.50
C GLY A 126 24.81 -2.54 1.15
N SER A 127 23.67 -1.85 1.07
CA SER A 127 23.45 -0.55 1.71
C SER A 127 21.97 -0.20 1.78
N SER A 128 21.48 0.24 2.93
CA SER A 128 20.15 0.84 3.04
C SER A 128 20.09 2.14 2.25
N GLN A 129 19.14 2.25 1.32
CA GLN A 129 18.89 3.45 0.53
C GLN A 129 17.47 3.94 0.73
N ILE A 130 17.23 5.24 0.54
CA ILE A 130 15.87 5.76 0.39
C ILE A 130 15.60 5.86 -1.11
N VAL A 131 14.66 5.05 -1.58
CA VAL A 131 14.18 5.04 -2.97
C VAL A 131 12.95 5.93 -3.09
N ARG A 132 12.72 6.45 -4.29
CA ARG A 132 11.58 7.31 -4.60
C ARG A 132 10.93 6.91 -5.91
N ALA A 133 9.60 6.85 -5.92
CA ALA A 133 8.79 6.85 -7.14
C ALA A 133 7.85 8.06 -7.20
N VAL A 134 7.47 8.44 -8.42
CA VAL A 134 6.42 9.42 -8.68
C VAL A 134 5.26 8.69 -9.33
N VAL A 135 4.09 8.74 -8.70
CA VAL A 135 2.86 8.19 -9.26
C VAL A 135 1.91 9.33 -9.64
N PRO A 136 0.96 9.08 -10.58
CA PRO A 136 -0.09 10.03 -10.87
C PRO A 136 -0.81 10.48 -9.62
#